data_AF-A0A6A5A2X5-F1
#
_entry.id   AF-A0A6A5A2X5-F1
#
_cell.length_a   1.000
_cell.length_b   1.000
_cell.length_c   1.000
_cell.angle_alpha   90.00
_cell.angle_beta   90.00
_cell.angle_gamma   90.00
#
_symmetry.space_group_name_H-M   'P 1'
#
loop_
_entity.id
_entity.type
_entity.pdbx_description
1 polymer ?
#
loop_
_entity_poly.entity_id
_entity_poly.type
_entity_poly.pdbx_seq_one_letter_code
_entity_poly.pdbx_strand_id
1 'polypeptide(L)'
;MDTIDTNQIQLLRQAAVLFPYVDVSGLWDLGILRQCVSPSTRIHVVPEEGVTRPMRWFHDLSTFCVTSIIMDDFYGGFDVPGNFVLSLERFTSLCHLELKCMTWLTEFEQDVLFASLATCPIETLHIEQPRWELTASNVARLADWLLDSTRAMELTLDSCSVNPLDSAAL
;
A
#
# COMPACT_ATOMS: atom_id res chain seq x y z
N MET A 1 -20.62 12.48 8.07
CA MET A 1 -20.61 11.04 8.43
C MET A 1 -21.87 10.48 7.80
N ASP A 2 -21.77 10.06 6.55
CA ASP A 2 -22.89 9.46 5.84
C ASP A 2 -23.17 8.08 6.45
N THR A 3 -24.37 7.91 6.97
CA THR A 3 -24.82 6.64 7.52
C THR A 3 -24.91 5.64 6.38
N ILE A 4 -24.04 4.62 6.38
CA ILE A 4 -24.11 3.51 5.44
C ILE A 4 -25.51 2.88 5.54
N ASP A 5 -26.23 2.84 4.42
CA ASP A 5 -27.59 2.30 4.35
C ASP A 5 -27.56 0.78 4.54
N THR A 6 -28.58 0.22 5.19
CA THR A 6 -28.73 -1.23 5.40
C THR A 6 -28.75 -1.99 4.06
N ASN A 7 -29.24 -1.34 3.00
CA ASN A 7 -29.21 -1.86 1.64
C ASN A 7 -27.77 -2.00 1.10
N GLN A 8 -26.86 -1.07 1.43
CA GLN A 8 -25.45 -1.14 1.02
C GLN A 8 -24.73 -2.30 1.70
N ILE A 9 -25.04 -2.59 2.97
CA ILE A 9 -24.50 -3.75 3.71
C ILE A 9 -24.91 -5.07 3.04
N GLN A 10 -26.18 -5.19 2.63
CA GLN A 10 -26.65 -6.40 1.94
C GLN A 10 -25.99 -6.57 0.57
N LEU A 11 -25.88 -5.48 -0.20
CA LEU A 11 -25.20 -5.49 -1.50
C LEU A 11 -23.72 -5.89 -1.36
N LEU A 12 -23.02 -5.35 -0.37
CA LEU A 12 -21.61 -5.67 -0.11
C LEU A 12 -21.43 -7.15 0.23
N ARG A 13 -22.31 -7.72 1.07
CA ARG A 13 -22.31 -9.16 1.40
C ARG A 13 -22.52 -10.03 0.17
N GLN A 14 -23.46 -9.67 -0.69
CA GLN A 14 -23.73 -10.42 -1.92
C GLN A 14 -22.55 -10.31 -2.89
N ALA A 15 -22.00 -9.11 -3.06
CA ALA A 15 -20.84 -8.88 -3.91
C ALA A 15 -19.63 -9.71 -3.43
N ALA A 16 -19.36 -9.75 -2.13
CA ALA A 16 -18.25 -10.51 -1.54
C ALA A 16 -18.36 -12.03 -1.75
N VAL A 17 -19.56 -12.56 -2.01
CA VAL A 17 -19.79 -13.98 -2.33
C VAL A 17 -19.66 -14.22 -3.83
N LEU A 18 -20.08 -13.27 -4.67
CA LEU A 18 -20.16 -13.43 -6.11
C LEU A 18 -18.86 -13.10 -6.85
N PHE A 19 -18.06 -12.19 -6.31
CA PHE A 19 -16.86 -11.67 -6.96
C PHE A 19 -15.57 -12.21 -6.32
N PRO A 20 -14.49 -12.35 -7.10
CA PRO A 20 -13.20 -12.85 -6.61
C PRO A 20 -12.48 -11.86 -5.67
N TYR A 21 -12.89 -10.61 -5.68
CA TYR A 21 -12.39 -9.57 -4.77
C TYR A 21 -13.50 -8.53 -4.52
N VAL A 22 -13.30 -7.75 -3.45
CA VAL A 22 -14.13 -6.60 -3.11
C VAL A 22 -13.27 -5.35 -3.21
N ASP A 23 -13.77 -4.38 -3.97
CA ASP A 23 -13.23 -3.03 -3.99
C ASP A 23 -13.86 -2.22 -2.85
N VAL A 24 -13.02 -1.65 -1.97
CA VAL A 24 -13.46 -0.83 -0.83
C VAL A 24 -13.22 0.66 -1.05
N SER A 25 -13.00 1.09 -2.29
CA SER A 25 -13.03 2.51 -2.69
C SER A 25 -14.33 3.15 -2.22
N GLY A 26 -14.29 3.99 -1.18
CA GLY A 26 -15.49 4.62 -0.59
C GLY A 26 -15.98 4.01 0.73
N LEU A 27 -15.55 2.80 1.12
CA LEU A 27 -16.01 2.12 2.35
C LEU A 27 -14.96 2.18 3.45
N TRP A 28 -15.15 3.12 4.38
CA TRP A 28 -14.13 3.47 5.40
C TRP A 28 -14.30 2.75 6.74
N ASP A 29 -15.51 2.23 7.00
CA ASP A 29 -15.83 1.54 8.25
C ASP A 29 -15.38 0.07 8.16
N LEU A 30 -14.18 -0.19 8.68
CA LEU A 30 -13.63 -1.53 8.79
C LEU A 30 -14.50 -2.46 9.66
N GLY A 31 -15.33 -1.91 10.56
CA GLY A 31 -16.32 -2.66 11.32
C GLY A 31 -17.44 -3.20 10.44
N ILE A 32 -17.93 -2.41 9.48
CA ILE A 32 -18.89 -2.86 8.47
C ILE A 32 -18.26 -3.86 7.53
N LEU A 33 -17.04 -3.59 7.05
CA LEU A 33 -16.30 -4.52 6.20
C LEU A 33 -16.18 -5.89 6.89
N ARG A 34 -15.79 -5.92 8.17
CA ARG A 34 -15.70 -7.14 9.00
C ARG A 34 -17.02 -7.90 9.15
N GLN A 35 -18.16 -7.20 9.08
CA GLN A 35 -19.49 -7.83 9.13
C GLN A 35 -19.99 -8.31 7.76
N CYS A 36 -19.31 -7.94 6.68
CA CYS A 36 -19.77 -8.17 5.31
C CYS A 36 -18.90 -9.14 4.52
N VAL A 37 -17.61 -9.23 4.83
CA VAL A 37 -16.66 -10.07 4.07
C VAL A 37 -16.07 -11.17 4.95
N SER A 38 -15.83 -12.34 4.36
CA SER A 38 -15.03 -13.40 4.98
C SER A 38 -13.58 -12.92 5.17
N PRO A 39 -12.85 -13.37 6.20
CA PRO A 39 -11.42 -13.05 6.38
C PRO A 39 -10.54 -13.39 5.18
N SER A 40 -10.94 -14.38 4.36
CA SER A 40 -10.22 -14.81 3.16
C SER A 40 -10.61 -14.05 1.89
N THR A 41 -11.57 -13.12 1.98
CA THR A 41 -12.03 -12.34 0.81
C THR A 41 -10.93 -11.39 0.40
N ARG A 42 -10.52 -11.43 -0.88
CA ARG A 42 -9.50 -10.52 -1.40
C ARG A 42 -10.05 -9.10 -1.42
N ILE A 43 -9.27 -8.16 -0.89
CA ILE A 43 -9.67 -6.76 -0.79
C ILE A 43 -8.73 -5.89 -1.62
N HIS A 44 -9.32 -5.05 -2.46
CA HIS A 44 -8.64 -4.02 -3.22
C HIS A 44 -8.99 -2.66 -2.64
N VAL A 45 -7.99 -1.84 -2.39
CA VAL A 45 -8.14 -0.58 -1.67
C VAL A 45 -7.63 0.57 -2.52
N VAL A 46 -8.50 1.53 -2.79
CA VAL A 46 -8.14 2.84 -3.35
C VAL A 46 -8.64 3.91 -2.37
N PRO A 47 -7.79 4.45 -1.48
CA PRO A 47 -8.20 5.43 -0.52
C PRO A 47 -8.55 6.76 -1.20
N GLU A 48 -9.71 7.33 -0.85
CA GLU A 48 -10.16 8.62 -1.40
C GLU A 48 -9.40 9.80 -0.78
N GLU A 49 -8.97 10.74 -1.61
CA GLU A 49 -8.30 11.97 -1.16
C GLU A 49 -9.19 12.81 -0.23
N GLY A 50 -8.59 13.50 0.73
CA GLY A 50 -9.31 14.43 1.62
C GLY A 50 -10.14 13.80 2.74
N VAL A 51 -10.10 12.46 2.89
CA VAL A 51 -10.81 11.75 3.97
C VAL A 51 -9.90 11.52 5.19
N THR A 52 -10.30 12.05 6.36
CA THR A 52 -9.61 11.81 7.63
C THR A 52 -9.83 10.37 8.10
N ARG A 53 -8.74 9.66 8.42
CA ARG A 53 -8.77 8.26 8.86
C ARG A 53 -8.31 8.12 10.32
N PRO A 54 -8.79 7.11 11.06
CA PRO A 54 -8.27 6.80 12.40
C PRO A 54 -6.76 6.50 12.36
N MET A 55 -6.02 6.84 13.42
CA MET A 55 -4.56 6.62 13.52
C MET A 55 -4.13 5.16 13.32
N ARG A 56 -5.00 4.19 13.61
CA ARG A 56 -4.72 2.74 13.47
C ARG A 56 -5.37 2.12 12.25
N TRP A 57 -5.87 2.92 11.33
CA TRP A 57 -6.69 2.40 10.23
C TRP A 57 -5.95 1.36 9.39
N PHE A 58 -4.68 1.58 9.04
CA PHE A 58 -3.90 0.57 8.32
C PHE A 58 -3.54 -0.65 9.14
N HIS A 59 -3.27 -0.46 10.43
CA HIS A 59 -3.04 -1.57 11.34
C HIS A 59 -4.28 -2.47 11.41
N ASP A 60 -5.48 -1.87 11.45
CA ASP A 60 -6.73 -2.62 11.49
C ASP A 60 -7.06 -3.22 10.12
N LEU A 61 -6.75 -2.51 9.03
CA LEU A 61 -6.88 -2.96 7.65
C LEU A 61 -5.96 -4.15 7.35
N SER A 62 -4.76 -4.21 7.93
CA SER A 62 -3.82 -5.31 7.73
C SER A 62 -4.31 -6.63 8.33
N THR A 63 -5.43 -6.62 9.07
CA THR A 63 -6.08 -7.85 9.58
C THR A 63 -6.95 -8.54 8.51
N PHE A 64 -7.17 -7.90 7.37
CA PHE A 64 -7.91 -8.44 6.23
C PHE A 64 -6.97 -8.99 5.16
N CYS A 65 -7.49 -9.82 4.24
CA CYS A 65 -6.76 -10.30 3.06
C CYS A 65 -6.70 -9.20 1.98
N VAL A 66 -5.97 -8.12 2.27
CA VAL A 66 -5.73 -7.03 1.30
C VAL A 66 -4.69 -7.50 0.29
N THR A 67 -5.08 -7.55 -0.98
CA THR A 67 -4.20 -8.00 -2.08
C THR A 67 -3.71 -6.88 -2.98
N SER A 68 -4.39 -5.72 -2.97
CA SER A 68 -4.04 -4.57 -3.79
C SER A 68 -4.29 -3.27 -3.03
N ILE A 69 -3.32 -2.37 -3.05
CA ILE A 69 -3.44 -1.01 -2.52
C ILE A 69 -2.92 -0.04 -3.59
N ILE A 70 -3.77 0.91 -3.98
CA ILE A 70 -3.40 2.06 -4.82
C ILE A 70 -3.58 3.29 -3.96
N MET A 71 -2.55 4.10 -3.80
CA MET A 71 -2.56 5.24 -2.89
C MET A 71 -2.12 6.52 -3.56
N ASP A 72 -3.00 7.51 -3.56
CA ASP A 72 -2.70 8.88 -3.99
C ASP A 72 -2.48 9.78 -2.76
N ASP A 73 -1.42 10.58 -2.81
CA ASP A 73 -1.01 11.62 -1.87
C ASP A 73 -1.18 11.34 -0.35
N PHE A 74 -0.05 10.95 0.25
CA PHE A 74 0.26 10.93 1.68
C PHE A 74 -0.53 9.96 2.58
N TYR A 75 0.24 9.23 3.39
CA TYR A 75 -0.15 8.96 4.78
C TYR A 75 1.02 9.27 5.70
N GLY A 76 0.96 10.48 6.22
CA GLY A 76 1.56 10.82 7.49
C GLY A 76 3.07 10.69 7.55
N GLY A 77 3.78 11.72 7.11
CA GLY A 77 5.18 11.96 7.42
C GLY A 77 5.44 11.62 8.89
N PHE A 78 6.60 11.04 9.18
CA PHE A 78 7.03 10.45 10.46
C PHE A 78 6.32 10.91 11.76
N ASP A 79 5.99 12.21 11.89
CA ASP A 79 5.26 12.82 13.01
C ASP A 79 3.72 12.57 13.03
N VAL A 80 3.15 11.89 12.04
CA VAL A 80 1.72 11.60 11.95
C VAL A 80 1.47 10.15 12.36
N PRO A 81 0.77 9.90 13.48
CA PRO A 81 0.41 8.55 13.89
C PRO A 81 -0.45 7.86 12.82
N GLY A 82 0.01 6.71 12.30
CA GLY A 82 -0.73 5.92 11.32
C GLY A 82 -0.15 5.87 9.91
N ASN A 83 1.16 6.11 9.74
CA ASN A 83 1.86 5.98 8.46
C ASN A 83 1.69 4.58 7.85
N PHE A 84 1.31 4.54 6.56
CA PHE A 84 1.12 3.32 5.79
C PHE A 84 2.39 2.47 5.73
N VAL A 85 3.52 3.11 5.41
CA VAL A 85 4.82 2.46 5.21
C VAL A 85 5.26 1.75 6.49
N LEU A 86 4.98 2.33 7.65
CA LEU A 86 5.25 1.69 8.96
C LEU A 86 4.34 0.49 9.26
N SER A 87 3.24 0.33 8.53
CA SER A 87 2.33 -0.81 8.65
C SER A 87 2.54 -1.84 7.55
N LEU A 88 3.42 -1.58 6.57
CA LEU A 88 3.55 -2.35 5.34
C LEU A 88 3.86 -3.82 5.61
N GLU A 89 4.79 -4.10 6.53
CA GLU A 89 5.17 -5.46 6.94
C GLU A 89 4.01 -6.32 7.49
N ARG A 90 2.90 -5.69 7.90
CA ARG A 90 1.75 -6.37 8.47
C ARG A 90 0.83 -6.95 7.40
N PHE A 91 0.95 -6.48 6.15
CA PHE A 91 0.11 -6.91 5.05
C PHE A 91 0.64 -8.21 4.44
N THR A 92 0.31 -9.33 5.06
CA THR A 92 0.78 -10.67 4.67
C THR A 92 0.16 -11.22 3.38
N SER A 93 -0.76 -10.49 2.74
CA SER A 93 -1.41 -10.86 1.47
C SER A 93 -1.22 -9.82 0.36
N LEU A 94 -0.48 -8.72 0.62
CA LEU A 94 -0.37 -7.61 -0.33
C LEU A 94 0.57 -7.94 -1.50
N CYS A 95 -0.02 -8.24 -2.65
CA CYS A 95 0.69 -8.56 -3.88
C CYS A 95 0.95 -7.32 -4.74
N HIS A 96 0.03 -6.35 -4.73
CA HIS A 96 0.09 -5.19 -5.61
C HIS A 96 0.12 -3.90 -4.80
N LEU A 97 1.16 -3.10 -5.00
CA LEU A 97 1.32 -1.81 -4.37
C LEU A 97 1.61 -0.72 -5.40
N GLU A 98 0.73 0.28 -5.44
CA GLU A 98 0.91 1.50 -6.21
C GLU A 98 0.91 2.72 -5.28
N LEU A 99 1.96 3.52 -5.35
CA LEU A 99 2.19 4.72 -4.55
C LEU A 99 2.34 5.93 -5.46
N LYS A 100 1.32 6.79 -5.53
CA LYS A 100 1.39 8.10 -6.15
C LYS A 100 1.63 9.17 -5.09
N CYS A 101 2.90 9.50 -4.86
CA CYS A 101 3.32 10.44 -3.84
C CYS A 101 3.62 11.81 -4.48
N MET A 102 2.79 12.84 -4.30
CA MET A 102 3.20 14.21 -4.66
C MET A 102 4.12 14.82 -3.60
N THR A 103 4.05 14.34 -2.37
CA THR A 103 4.98 14.71 -1.28
C THR A 103 6.15 13.75 -1.21
N TRP A 104 7.36 14.29 -0.97
CA TRP A 104 8.56 13.46 -0.88
C TRP A 104 8.57 12.58 0.37
N LEU A 105 8.80 11.28 0.18
CA LEU A 105 9.13 10.36 1.26
C LEU A 105 10.45 10.79 1.91
N THR A 106 10.51 10.79 3.23
CA THR A 106 11.76 10.94 3.99
C THR A 106 12.67 9.74 3.73
N GLU A 107 13.98 9.92 3.85
CA GLU A 107 14.97 8.82 3.67
C GLU A 107 14.61 7.58 4.53
N PHE A 108 14.15 7.81 5.76
CA PHE A 108 13.68 6.74 6.65
C PHE A 108 12.47 5.98 6.07
N GLU A 109 11.47 6.69 5.53
CA GLU A 109 10.29 6.05 4.92
C GLU A 109 10.66 5.26 3.66
N GLN A 110 11.56 5.80 2.84
CA GLN A 110 12.10 5.07 1.68
C GLN A 110 12.80 3.79 2.13
N ASP A 111 13.63 3.89 3.16
CA ASP A 111 14.33 2.75 3.72
C ASP A 111 13.36 1.67 4.23
N VAL A 112 12.33 2.05 4.97
CA VAL A 112 11.31 1.10 5.45
C VAL A 112 10.53 0.47 4.29
N LEU A 113 10.15 1.26 3.28
CA LEU A 113 9.45 0.78 2.09
C LEU A 113 10.25 -0.32 1.38
N PHE A 114 11.51 -0.02 1.04
CA PHE A 114 12.34 -0.97 0.30
C PHE A 114 12.81 -2.15 1.15
N ALA A 115 13.00 -1.97 2.47
CA ALA A 115 13.27 -3.09 3.37
C ALA A 115 12.08 -4.06 3.45
N SER A 116 10.84 -3.53 3.40
CA SER A 116 9.62 -4.34 3.47
C SER A 116 9.46 -5.25 2.24
N LEU A 117 10.07 -4.93 1.10
CA LEU A 117 10.01 -5.78 -0.11
C LEU A 117 10.62 -7.17 0.12
N ALA A 118 11.57 -7.30 1.05
CA ALA A 118 12.17 -8.58 1.41
C ALA A 118 11.16 -9.52 2.10
N THR A 119 10.23 -8.98 2.88
CA THR A 119 9.31 -9.75 3.74
C THR A 119 7.87 -9.80 3.23
N CYS A 120 7.40 -8.72 2.60
CA CYS A 120 6.04 -8.64 2.06
C CYS A 120 5.90 -9.44 0.76
N PRO A 121 4.73 -10.05 0.50
CA PRO A 121 4.48 -10.83 -0.72
C PRO A 121 4.26 -9.96 -1.96
N ILE A 122 4.84 -8.74 -2.01
CA ILE A 122 4.66 -7.81 -3.11
C ILE A 122 5.28 -8.41 -4.38
N GLU A 123 4.46 -8.48 -5.42
CA GLU A 123 4.75 -8.97 -6.77
C GLU A 123 4.90 -7.80 -7.74
N THR A 124 4.06 -6.77 -7.60
CA THR A 124 4.10 -5.57 -8.45
C THR A 124 4.24 -4.32 -7.60
N LEU A 125 5.26 -3.51 -7.91
CA LEU A 125 5.52 -2.23 -7.25
C LEU A 125 5.49 -1.11 -8.29
N HIS A 126 4.58 -0.16 -8.13
CA HIS A 126 4.55 1.07 -8.91
C HIS A 126 4.71 2.26 -7.98
N ILE A 127 5.72 3.09 -8.23
CA ILE A 127 5.91 4.35 -7.51
C ILE A 127 5.94 5.49 -8.51
N GLU A 128 5.03 6.44 -8.32
CA GLU A 128 4.99 7.72 -9.02
C GLU A 128 5.26 8.83 -8.02
N GLN A 129 6.44 9.47 -8.12
CA GLN A 129 6.80 10.59 -7.25
C GLN A 129 7.55 11.67 -8.04
N PRO A 130 7.09 12.94 -8.03
CA PRO A 130 7.79 13.99 -8.75
C PRO A 130 9.13 14.30 -8.09
N ARG A 131 10.23 14.16 -8.87
CA ARG A 131 11.60 14.54 -8.48
C ARG A 131 12.12 13.81 -7.24
N TRP A 132 12.24 12.50 -7.36
CA TRP A 132 12.76 11.66 -6.29
C TRP A 132 14.18 11.17 -6.61
N GLU A 133 15.10 11.29 -5.66
CA GLU A 133 16.42 10.66 -5.69
C GLU A 133 16.43 9.43 -4.79
N LEU A 134 16.71 8.25 -5.37
CA LEU A 134 16.95 7.01 -4.62
C LEU A 134 18.38 7.00 -4.08
N THR A 135 18.53 6.62 -2.81
CA THR A 135 19.85 6.38 -2.22
C THR A 135 20.47 5.07 -2.75
N ALA A 136 21.79 4.91 -2.64
CA ALA A 136 22.47 3.65 -2.94
C ALA A 136 21.86 2.44 -2.18
N SER A 137 21.47 2.65 -0.92
CA SER A 137 20.81 1.63 -0.09
C SER A 137 19.47 1.20 -0.69
N ASN A 138 18.69 2.14 -1.19
CA ASN A 138 17.40 1.85 -1.81
C ASN A 138 17.56 1.08 -3.12
N VAL A 139 18.53 1.48 -3.94
CA VAL A 139 18.86 0.78 -5.19
C VAL A 139 19.30 -0.66 -4.92
N ALA A 140 20.17 -0.88 -3.92
CA ALA A 140 20.60 -2.22 -3.55
C ALA A 140 19.42 -3.10 -3.11
N ARG A 141 18.53 -2.61 -2.23
CA ARG A 141 17.35 -3.37 -1.78
C ARG A 141 16.37 -3.67 -2.92
N LEU A 142 16.21 -2.74 -3.86
CA LEU A 142 15.41 -2.97 -5.07
C LEU A 142 16.05 -4.04 -5.96
N ALA A 143 17.37 -4.01 -6.13
CA ALA A 143 18.09 -5.02 -6.88
C ALA A 143 17.96 -6.41 -6.23
N ASP A 144 18.13 -6.50 -4.91
CA ASP A 144 17.95 -7.75 -4.16
C ASP A 144 16.52 -8.28 -4.34
N TRP A 145 15.50 -7.41 -4.24
CA TRP A 145 14.13 -7.82 -4.50
C TRP A 145 13.92 -8.29 -5.95
N LEU A 146 14.47 -7.61 -6.96
CA LEU A 146 14.29 -8.04 -8.35
C LEU A 146 15.04 -9.32 -8.72
N LEU A 147 16.23 -9.52 -8.15
CA LEU A 147 17.12 -10.63 -8.50
C LEU A 147 16.84 -11.89 -7.68
N ASP A 148 16.55 -11.74 -6.39
CA ASP A 148 16.43 -12.86 -5.45
C ASP A 148 14.99 -13.24 -5.13
N SER A 149 14.03 -12.36 -5.42
CA SER A 149 12.61 -12.64 -5.18
C SER A 149 12.00 -13.46 -6.31
N THR A 150 11.64 -14.71 -6.01
CA THR A 150 10.86 -15.56 -6.94
C THR A 150 9.45 -15.02 -7.24
N ARG A 151 9.01 -13.97 -6.54
CA ARG A 151 7.68 -13.35 -6.68
C ARG A 151 7.69 -12.01 -7.42
N ALA A 152 8.83 -11.33 -7.57
CA ALA A 152 8.85 -10.03 -8.24
C ALA A 152 8.47 -10.19 -9.72
N MET A 153 7.43 -9.50 -10.15
CA MET A 153 6.89 -9.57 -11.51
C MET A 153 6.99 -8.23 -12.25
N GLU A 154 6.77 -7.12 -11.54
CA GLU A 154 6.71 -5.80 -12.16
C GLU A 154 7.26 -4.71 -11.24
N LEU A 155 8.08 -3.82 -11.82
CA LEU A 155 8.57 -2.61 -11.18
C LEU A 155 8.38 -1.43 -12.13
N THR A 156 7.63 -0.43 -11.68
CA THR A 156 7.46 0.85 -12.37
C THR A 156 7.92 1.97 -11.45
N LEU A 157 8.89 2.76 -11.91
CA LEU A 157 9.46 3.90 -11.18
C LEU A 157 9.32 5.16 -12.05
N ASP A 158 8.27 5.93 -11.81
CA ASP A 158 8.01 7.16 -12.56
C ASP A 158 8.68 8.35 -11.88
N SER A 159 9.40 9.15 -12.68
CA SER A 159 10.08 10.37 -12.22
C SER A 159 11.11 10.16 -11.10
N CYS A 160 11.65 8.94 -10.98
CA CYS A 160 12.75 8.57 -10.09
C CYS A 160 14.11 8.82 -10.76
N SER A 161 15.09 9.24 -9.96
CA SER A 161 16.48 9.44 -10.37
C SER A 161 17.42 8.81 -9.35
N VAL A 162 18.64 8.49 -9.76
CA VAL A 162 19.71 8.04 -8.86
C VAL A 162 20.76 9.13 -8.82
N ASN A 163 21.27 9.47 -7.64
CA ASN A 163 22.35 10.45 -7.54
C ASN A 163 23.60 9.91 -8.28
N PRO A 164 24.17 10.64 -9.25
CA PRO A 164 25.32 10.14 -10.03
C PRO A 164 26.54 9.80 -9.17
N LEU A 165 26.70 10.46 -8.03
CA LEU A 165 27.81 10.20 -7.11
C LEU A 165 27.68 8.84 -6.40
N ASP A 166 26.45 8.39 -6.17
CA ASP A 166 26.15 7.10 -5.53
C ASP A 166 26.24 5.93 -6.52
N SER A 167 26.00 6.19 -7.81
CA SER A 167 26.10 5.17 -8.87
C SER A 167 27.52 4.68 -9.14
N ALA A 168 28.55 5.42 -8.71
CA ALA A 168 29.95 5.02 -8.85
C ALA A 168 30.43 4.07 -7.74
N ALA A 169 29.59 3.82 -6.72
CA ALA A 169 29.90 2.99 -5.56
C ALA A 169 29.19 1.63 -5.54
N LEU A 170 28.33 1.35 -6.53
CA LEU A 170 27.67 0.06 -6.79
C LEU A 170 28.47 -0.75 -7.80
#